data_AF-A0A5C7XZ16-F1
#
_entry.id   AF-A0A5C7XZ16-F1
#
_cell.length_a   1.000
_cell.length_b   1.000
_cell.length_c   1.000
_cell.angle_alpha   90.00
_cell.angle_beta   90.00
_cell.angle_gamma   90.00
#
_symmetry.space_group_name_H-M   'P 1'
#
loop_
_entity.id
_entity.type
_entity.pdbx_description
1 polymer ?
#
loop_
_entity_poly.entity_id
_entity_poly.type
_entity_poly.pdbx_seq_one_letter_code
_entity_poly.pdbx_strand_id
1 'polypeptide(L)' 'MTEFTTDDIAIAITIPGLYDGTAVYLLKDGRLVNRFRQSSGWPARLIARADEWIAHHGDTCRKAHTDMLDKQVG' A
#
# COMPACT_ATOMS: atom_id res chain seq x y z
N MET A 1 -5.92 -13.41 -4.49
CA MET A 1 -4.95 -12.35 -4.19
C MET A 1 -4.30 -11.98 -5.51
N THR A 2 -4.28 -10.71 -5.89
CA THR A 2 -3.53 -10.33 -7.09
C THR A 2 -2.05 -10.44 -6.75
N GLU A 3 -1.36 -11.34 -7.44
CA GLU A 3 0.09 -11.49 -7.29
C GLU A 3 0.77 -10.21 -7.79
N PHE A 4 1.77 -9.76 -7.04
CA PHE A 4 2.71 -8.70 -7.41
C PHE A 4 4.06 -9.06 -6.81
N THR A 5 5.13 -8.56 -7.40
CA THR A 5 6.51 -8.74 -6.98
C THR A 5 7.07 -7.45 -6.40
N THR A 6 8.25 -7.50 -5.80
CA THR A 6 8.94 -6.30 -5.30
C THR A 6 9.19 -5.27 -6.42
N ASP A 7 9.38 -5.71 -7.66
CA ASP A 7 9.62 -4.83 -8.80
C ASP A 7 8.38 -4.00 -9.19
N ASP A 8 7.18 -4.44 -8.78
CA ASP A 8 5.92 -3.73 -9.00
C ASP A 8 5.68 -2.63 -7.95
N ILE A 9 6.48 -2.59 -6.88
CA ILE A 9 6.31 -1.62 -5.80
C ILE A 9 6.93 -0.29 -6.23
N ALA A 10 6.11 0.76 -6.27
CA ALA A 10 6.58 2.14 -6.40
C ALA A 10 7.11 2.65 -5.06
N ILE A 11 6.34 2.45 -3.97
CA ILE A 11 6.68 2.95 -2.63
C ILE A 11 6.26 1.95 -1.54
N ALA A 12 7.12 1.81 -0.54
CA ALA A 12 6.83 1.16 0.74
C ALA A 12 6.50 2.22 1.81
N ILE A 13 5.30 2.17 2.36
CA ILE A 13 4.74 3.20 3.25
C ILE A 13 4.72 2.69 4.70
N THR A 14 5.36 3.45 5.59
CA THR A 14 5.23 3.29 7.04
C THR A 14 4.08 4.15 7.55
N ILE A 15 3.29 3.63 8.49
CA ILE A 15 2.20 4.38 9.13
C ILE A 15 2.63 4.67 10.57
N PRO A 16 2.88 5.94 10.94
CA PRO A 16 3.29 6.30 12.29
C PRO A 16 2.33 5.76 13.36
N GLY A 17 2.88 5.13 14.39
CA GLY A 17 2.10 4.57 15.51
C GLY A 17 1.36 3.28 15.21
N LEU A 18 1.44 2.73 13.99
CA LEU A 18 0.79 1.46 13.65
C LEU A 18 1.68 0.25 13.96
N TYR A 19 2.89 0.24 13.40
CA TYR A 19 3.87 -0.85 13.51
C TYR A 19 5.25 -0.33 13.06
N ASP A 20 6.32 -0.94 13.57
CA ASP A 20 7.69 -0.60 13.19
C ASP A 20 8.09 -1.28 11.86
N GLY A 21 7.66 -0.66 10.77
CA GLY A 21 8.00 -1.06 9.41
C GLY A 21 6.88 -0.75 8.41
N THR A 22 7.03 -1.29 7.20
CA THR A 22 6.08 -1.05 6.11
C THR A 22 4.73 -1.67 6.42
N ALA A 23 3.66 -0.88 6.27
CA ALA A 23 2.28 -1.31 6.45
C ALA A 23 1.51 -1.38 5.11
N VAL A 24 1.84 -0.50 4.17
CA VAL A 24 1.15 -0.40 2.88
C VAL A 24 2.18 -0.30 1.75
N TYR A 25 1.89 -0.92 0.62
CA TYR A 25 2.64 -0.72 -0.63
C TYR A 25 1.79 0.07 -1.62
N LEU A 26 2.36 1.09 -2.25
CA LEU A 26 1.84 1.65 -3.49
C LEU A 26 2.53 0.93 -4.64
N LEU A 27 1.74 0.27 -5.50
CA LEU A 27 2.23 -0.37 -6.71
C LEU A 27 2.30 0.64 -7.86
N LYS A 28 3.16 0.38 -8.85
CA LYS A 28 3.32 1.22 -10.06
C LYS A 28 2.04 1.35 -10.88
N ASP A 29 1.15 0.35 -10.82
CA ASP A 29 -0.19 0.42 -11.42
C ASP A 29 -1.20 1.27 -10.64
N GLY A 30 -0.78 1.88 -9.52
CA GLY A 30 -1.59 2.73 -8.67
C GLY A 30 -2.40 2.01 -7.59
N ARG A 31 -2.34 0.68 -7.49
CA ARG A 31 -3.01 -0.04 -6.39
C ARG A 31 -2.28 0.18 -5.07
N LEU A 32 -3.05 0.27 -3.99
CA LEU A 32 -2.53 0.28 -2.63
C LEU A 32 -2.81 -1.07 -1.97
N VAL A 33 -1.77 -1.71 -1.46
CA VAL A 33 -1.84 -3.05 -0.89
C VAL A 33 -1.54 -3.00 0.60
N ASN A 34 -2.47 -3.51 1.40
CA ASN A 34 -2.26 -3.77 2.82
C ASN A 34 -1.31 -4.96 2.99
N ARG A 35 -0.09 -4.71 3.48
CA ARG A 35 0.93 -5.76 3.68
C ARG A 35 0.47 -6.83 4.66
N PHE A 36 -0.30 -6.47 5.68
CA PHE A 36 -0.74 -7.41 6.72
C PHE A 36 -1.70 -8.48 6.18
N ARG A 37 -2.33 -8.26 5.03
CA ARG A 37 -3.17 -9.25 4.34
C ARG A 37 -2.37 -10.23 3.48
N GLN A 38 -1.08 -9.95 3.22
CA GLN A 38 -0.20 -10.78 2.38
C GLN A 38 0.46 -11.94 3.14
N SER A 39 0.34 -11.96 4.47
CA SER A 39 0.89 -13.04 5.29
C SER A 39 -0.09 -13.37 6.41
N SER A 40 -0.14 -14.63 6.82
CA SER A 40 -0.90 -15.05 7.99
C SER A 40 -0.20 -14.60 9.28
N GLY A 41 -0.97 -14.54 10.39
CA GLY A 41 -0.42 -14.27 11.72
C GLY A 41 -0.43 -12.81 12.17
N TRP A 42 -0.84 -11.86 11.31
CA TRP A 42 -0.98 -10.46 11.74
C TRP A 42 -2.26 -10.22 12.55
N PRO A 43 -2.19 -9.41 13.62
CA PRO A 43 -3.38 -9.03 14.38
C PRO A 43 -4.43 -8.30 13.53
N ALA A 44 -5.71 -8.66 13.70
CA ALA A 44 -6.83 -8.05 12.99
C ALA A 44 -6.88 -6.51 13.11
N ARG A 45 -6.43 -5.97 14.26
CA ARG A 45 -6.32 -4.52 14.47
C ARG A 45 -5.36 -3.83 13.51
N LEU A 46 -4.24 -4.45 13.14
CA LEU A 46 -3.27 -3.86 12.21
C LEU A 46 -3.82 -3.88 10.78
N ILE A 47 -4.46 -4.99 10.41
CA ILE A 47 -5.15 -5.14 9.12
C ILE A 47 -6.19 -4.03 8.96
N ALA A 48 -7.11 -3.90 9.92
CA ALA A 48 -8.19 -2.91 9.87
C ALA A 48 -7.67 -1.47 9.81
N ARG A 49 -6.65 -1.13 10.60
CA ARG A 49 -6.05 0.22 10.61
C ARG A 49 -5.33 0.57 9.32
N ALA A 50 -4.64 -0.40 8.70
CA ALA A 50 -4.03 -0.17 7.39
C ALA A 50 -5.09 -0.03 6.29
N ASP A 51 -6.19 -0.79 6.34
CA ASP A 51 -7.32 -0.63 5.41
C ASP A 51 -7.99 0.76 5.58
N GLU A 52 -8.21 1.20 6.83
CA GLU A 52 -8.70 2.54 7.16
C GLU A 52 -7.78 3.63 6.59
N TRP A 53 -6.46 3.48 6.77
CA TRP A 53 -5.50 4.42 6.22
C TRP A 53 -5.58 4.51 4.69
N ILE A 54 -5.66 3.36 3.98
CA ILE A 54 -5.80 3.31 2.53
C ILE A 54 -7.09 4.00 2.08
N ALA A 55 -8.21 3.78 2.78
CA ALA A 55 -9.49 4.40 2.44
C ALA A 55 -9.45 5.93 2.59
N HIS A 56 -8.76 6.46 3.60
CA HIS A 56 -8.72 7.90 3.87
C HIS A 56 -7.62 8.66 3.10
N HIS A 57 -6.48 8.01 2.82
CA HIS A 57 -5.29 8.69 2.28
C HIS A 57 -4.87 8.18 0.91
N GLY A 58 -5.48 7.10 0.42
CA GLY A 58 -4.97 6.41 -0.76
C GLY A 58 -4.96 7.25 -2.03
N ASP A 59 -6.00 8.06 -2.24
CA ASP A 59 -6.07 8.95 -3.41
C ASP A 59 -5.03 10.07 -3.34
N THR A 60 -4.83 10.64 -2.15
CA THR A 60 -3.78 11.65 -1.92
C THR A 60 -2.40 11.04 -2.15
N CYS A 61 -2.17 9.81 -1.68
CA CYS A 61 -0.91 9.09 -1.87
C CYS A 61 -0.63 8.84 -3.36
N ARG A 62 -1.61 8.37 -4.13
CA ARG A 62 -1.47 8.19 -5.60
C ARG A 62 -1.13 9.51 -6.31
N LYS A 63 -1.84 10.59 -5.98
CA LYS A 63 -1.62 11.92 -6.59
C LYS A 63 -0.24 12.46 -6.27
N ALA A 64 0.24 12.27 -5.04
CA ALA A 64 1.56 12.74 -4.61
C ALA A 64 2.72 11.99 -5.28
N HIS A 65 2.47 10.80 -5.84
CA HIS A 65 3.50 9.92 -6.41
C HIS A 65 3.20 9.52 -7.85
N THR A 66 2.44 10.36 -8.57
CA THR A 66 2.05 10.08 -9.96
C THR A 66 3.25 9.96 -10.90
N ASP A 67 4.38 10.58 -10.58
CA ASP A 67 5.64 10.47 -11.30
C ASP A 67 6.28 9.07 -11.22
N MET A 68 5.94 8.30 -10.19
CA MET A 68 6.42 6.94 -9.96
C MET A 68 5.47 5.86 -10.48
N LEU A 69 4.28 6.25 -10.95
CA LEU A 69 3.28 5.33 -11.47
C LEU A 69 3.49 5.11 -12.96
N ASP A 70 3.18 3.90 -13.41
CA ASP A 70 3.12 3.60 -14.83
C ASP A 70 2.06 4.53 -15.45
N LYS A 71 2.49 5.31 -16.44
CA LYS A 71 1.55 6.11 -17.22
C LYS A 71 0.60 5.12 -17.86
N GLN A 72 -0.69 5.19 -17.50
CA GLN A 72 -1.71 4.43 -18.21
C GLN A 72 -1.60 4.81 -19.68
N VAL A 73 -1.01 3.92 -20.48
CA VAL A 73 -1.04 4.01 -21.93
C VAL A 73 -2.48 3.66 -22.28
N GLY A 74 -3.29 4.70 -22.48
CA GLY A 74 -4.66 4.56 -22.96
C GLY A 74 -4.71 3.96 -24.36
#